data_AF-A0A1Q6XID5-F1
#
_entry.id   AF-A0A1Q6XID5-F1
#
_cell.length_a   1.000
_cell.length_b   1.000
_cell.length_c   1.000
_cell.angle_alpha   90.00
_cell.angle_beta   90.00
_cell.angle_gamma   90.00
#
_symmetry.space_group_name_H-M   'P 1'
#
loop_
_entity.id
_entity.type
_entity.pdbx_description
1 polymer ?
#
loop_
_entity_poly.entity_id
_entity_poly.type
_entity_poly.pdbx_seq_one_letter_code
_entity_poly.pdbx_strand_id
1 'polypeptide(L)'
;MEGRLFQPANATELREAVELAFDYRGDVTLEVTSGEKIEGYIFNRNAVASPPFLQLFPKGQPGEMKIPYPDIVAIAFTGEDTASGRSWEAWVRKKESERKAEAARIAGEAQARGHL
;
A
#
# COMPACT_ATOMS: atom_id res chain seq x y z
N MET A 1 -1.19 17.32 -6.12
CA MET A 1 -2.08 16.29 -5.55
C MET A 1 -1.24 15.47 -4.59
N GLU A 2 -1.46 15.63 -3.28
CA GLU A 2 -0.76 14.87 -2.25
C GLU A 2 -1.50 13.53 -2.02
N GLY A 3 -1.23 12.54 -2.87
CA GLY A 3 -1.64 11.16 -2.56
C GLY A 3 -0.77 10.65 -1.40
N ARG A 4 -1.38 10.23 -0.29
CA ARG A 4 -0.61 9.60 0.80
C ARG A 4 -0.05 8.26 0.33
N LEU A 5 1.27 8.18 0.28
CA LEU A 5 2.04 6.97 0.01
C LEU A 5 1.97 6.04 1.24
N PHE A 6 1.60 4.78 1.03
CA PHE A 6 1.68 3.74 2.04
C PHE A 6 2.76 2.72 1.64
N GLN A 7 3.67 2.46 2.57
CA GLN A 7 4.71 1.44 2.46
C GLN A 7 4.38 0.28 3.41
N PRO A 8 3.97 -0.88 2.89
CA PRO A 8 3.66 -2.04 3.71
C PRO A 8 4.91 -2.58 4.43
N ALA A 9 4.83 -2.81 5.74
CA ALA A 9 5.93 -3.39 6.51
C ALA A 9 6.01 -4.92 6.42
N ASN A 10 4.92 -5.58 6.00
CA ASN A 10 4.79 -7.02 5.93
C ASN A 10 3.72 -7.46 4.91
N ALA A 11 3.66 -8.76 4.64
CA ALA A 11 2.74 -9.33 3.65
C ALA A 11 1.25 -9.13 4.01
N THR A 12 0.91 -9.02 5.30
CA THR A 12 -0.48 -8.78 5.74
C THR A 12 -0.90 -7.35 5.39
N GLU A 13 -0.08 -6.36 5.74
CA GLU A 13 -0.31 -4.95 5.37
C GLU A 13 -0.38 -4.77 3.86
N LEU A 14 0.46 -5.49 3.11
CA LEU A 14 0.43 -5.43 1.65
C LEU A 14 -0.88 -5.96 1.10
N ARG A 15 -1.37 -7.10 1.61
CA ARG A 15 -2.68 -7.64 1.21
C ARG A 15 -3.78 -6.62 1.49
N GLU A 16 -3.85 -6.10 2.72
CA GLU A 16 -4.84 -5.08 3.10
C GLU A 16 -4.78 -3.83 2.20
N ALA A 17 -3.57 -3.35 1.89
CA ALA A 17 -3.37 -2.20 1.02
C ALA A 17 -3.83 -2.48 -0.43
N VAL A 18 -3.57 -3.67 -0.97
CA VAL A 18 -4.05 -4.06 -2.30
C VAL A 18 -5.58 -4.21 -2.33
N GLU A 19 -6.19 -4.72 -1.26
CA GLU A 19 -7.65 -4.79 -1.17
C GLU A 19 -8.25 -3.37 -1.24
N LEU A 20 -7.73 -2.44 -0.44
CA LEU A 20 -8.14 -1.04 -0.45
C LEU A 20 -7.90 -0.35 -1.80
N ALA A 21 -6.77 -0.64 -2.44
CA ALA A 21 -6.40 -0.06 -3.73
C ALA A 21 -7.30 -0.52 -4.89
N PHE A 22 -7.78 -1.76 -4.84
CA PHE A 22 -8.75 -2.25 -5.83
C PHE A 22 -10.18 -1.79 -5.52
N ASP A 23 -10.53 -1.60 -4.24
CA ASP A 23 -11.83 -1.02 -3.87
C ASP A 23 -11.91 0.48 -4.21
N TYR A 24 -10.76 1.12 -4.43
CA TYR A 24 -10.66 2.48 -4.93
C TYR A 24 -10.96 2.55 -6.43
N ARG A 25 -11.96 3.34 -6.80
CA ARG A 25 -12.43 3.49 -8.18
C ARG A 25 -11.73 4.65 -8.90
N GLY A 26 -10.41 4.66 -8.84
CA GLY A 26 -9.57 5.66 -9.50
C GLY A 26 -8.15 5.14 -9.74
N ASP A 27 -7.32 5.98 -10.34
CA ASP A 27 -5.91 5.66 -10.58
C ASP A 27 -5.12 5.61 -9.27
N VAL A 28 -4.33 4.57 -9.11
CA VAL A 28 -3.32 4.44 -8.05
C VAL A 28 -1.93 4.54 -8.67
N THR A 29 -0.95 4.93 -7.87
CA THR A 29 0.46 4.84 -8.20
C THR A 29 1.09 3.71 -7.39
N LEU A 30 1.63 2.71 -8.07
CA LEU A 30 2.44 1.66 -7.49
C LEU A 30 3.90 2.01 -7.62
N GLU A 31 4.68 1.80 -6.56
CA GLU A 31 6.14 1.73 -6.66
C GLU A 31 6.53 0.26 -6.58
N VAL A 32 7.37 -0.19 -7.52
CA VAL A 32 7.85 -1.56 -7.57
C VAL A 32 9.32 -1.67 -7.15
N THR A 33 9.82 -2.88 -6.88
CA THR A 33 11.19 -3.15 -6.40
C THR A 33 12.29 -2.63 -7.32
N SER A 34 12.01 -2.40 -8.61
CA SER A 34 12.94 -1.74 -9.54
C SER A 34 13.07 -0.23 -9.32
N GLY A 35 12.22 0.36 -8.47
CA GLY A 35 12.09 1.81 -8.28
C GLY A 35 11.16 2.48 -9.29
N GLU A 36 10.60 1.73 -10.25
CA GLU A 36 9.63 2.25 -11.21
C GLU A 36 8.32 2.62 -10.52
N LYS A 37 7.71 3.72 -10.99
CA LYS A 37 6.38 4.15 -10.55
C LYS A 37 5.38 3.96 -11.68
N ILE A 38 4.38 3.13 -11.42
CA ILE A 38 3.35 2.75 -12.38
C ILE A 38 2.04 3.35 -11.89
N GLU A 39 1.55 4.37 -12.61
CA GLU A 39 0.22 4.92 -12.39
C GLU A 39 -0.80 4.17 -13.23
N GLY A 40 -1.97 3.83 -12.67
CA GLY A 40 -3.04 3.20 -13.44
C GLY A 40 -4.21 2.71 -12.60
N TYR A 41 -5.21 2.18 -13.29
CA TYR A 41 -6.44 1.66 -12.69
C TYR A 41 -6.32 0.15 -12.44
N ILE A 42 -6.48 -0.28 -11.19
CA ILE A 42 -6.49 -1.71 -10.85
C ILE A 42 -7.86 -2.30 -11.19
N PHE A 43 -7.88 -3.32 -12.07
CA PHE A 43 -9.12 -3.98 -12.48
C PHE A 43 -9.23 -5.42 -12.02
N ASN A 44 -8.13 -6.04 -11.56
CA ASN A 44 -8.14 -7.41 -11.04
C ASN A 44 -7.09 -7.60 -9.93
N ARG A 45 -7.35 -8.54 -9.03
CA ARG A 45 -6.38 -9.04 -8.05
C ARG A 45 -6.63 -10.52 -7.76
N ASN A 46 -5.55 -11.27 -7.56
CA ASN A 46 -5.61 -12.66 -7.13
C ASN A 46 -4.68 -12.87 -5.94
N ALA A 47 -5.26 -12.78 -4.73
CA ALA A 47 -4.55 -12.92 -3.47
C ALA A 47 -4.22 -14.38 -3.10
N VAL A 48 -4.83 -15.37 -3.78
CA VAL A 48 -4.65 -16.81 -3.52
C VAL A 48 -3.69 -17.48 -4.51
N ALA A 49 -3.29 -16.79 -5.58
CA ALA A 49 -2.29 -17.28 -6.51
C ALA A 49 -0.90 -17.41 -5.86
N SER A 50 -0.01 -18.17 -6.51
CA SER A 50 1.39 -18.33 -6.10
C SER A 50 2.33 -17.97 -7.27
N PRO A 51 2.95 -16.77 -7.26
CA PRO A 51 2.77 -15.68 -6.29
C PRO A 51 1.44 -14.93 -6.47
N PRO A 52 0.90 -14.29 -5.40
CA PRO A 52 -0.27 -13.41 -5.52
C PRO A 52 0.07 -12.18 -6.37
N PHE A 53 -0.92 -11.64 -7.07
CA PHE A 53 -0.71 -10.55 -8.03
C PHE A 53 -1.94 -9.65 -8.17
N LEU A 54 -1.72 -8.44 -8.70
CA LEU A 54 -2.76 -7.55 -9.21
C LEU A 54 -2.58 -7.30 -10.71
N GLN A 55 -3.64 -6.84 -11.37
CA GLN A 55 -3.58 -6.36 -12.75
C GLN A 55 -4.15 -4.96 -12.85
N LEU A 56 -3.48 -4.12 -13.62
CA LEU A 56 -3.83 -2.73 -13.84
C LEU A 56 -3.77 -2.34 -15.32
N PHE A 57 -4.52 -1.31 -15.69
CA PHE A 57 -4.35 -0.59 -16.94
C PHE A 57 -3.44 0.62 -16.70
N PRO A 58 -2.20 0.63 -17.23
CA PRO A 58 -1.28 1.71 -16.97
C PRO A 58 -1.75 2.98 -17.65
N LYS A 59 -1.63 4.11 -16.97
CA LYS A 59 -1.98 5.42 -17.50
C LYS A 59 -1.00 5.80 -18.61
N GLY A 60 -1.54 6.17 -19.77
CA GLY A 60 -0.74 6.61 -20.91
C GLY A 60 -0.05 5.48 -21.69
N GLN A 61 -0.30 4.20 -21.37
CA GLN A 61 0.19 3.06 -22.13
C GLN A 61 -0.97 2.11 -22.48
N PRO A 62 -1.01 1.56 -23.70
CA PRO A 62 -2.02 0.57 -24.06
C PRO A 62 -1.71 -0.79 -23.40
N GLY A 63 -2.76 -1.55 -23.10
CA GLY A 63 -2.66 -2.91 -22.57
C GLY A 63 -2.76 -2.98 -21.05
N GLU A 64 -2.59 -4.20 -20.52
CA GLU A 64 -2.62 -4.49 -19.09
C GLU A 64 -1.23 -4.87 -18.57
N MET A 65 -0.98 -4.56 -17.31
CA MET A 65 0.20 -5.03 -16.58
C MET A 65 -0.21 -5.92 -15.42
N LYS A 66 0.54 -6.99 -15.21
CA LYS A 66 0.39 -7.90 -14.07
C LYS A 66 1.57 -7.68 -13.11
N ILE A 67 1.27 -7.26 -11.88
CA ILE A 67 2.28 -6.97 -10.86
C ILE A 67 2.16 -7.99 -9.72
N PRO A 68 3.17 -8.86 -9.50
CA PRO A 68 3.24 -9.71 -8.33
C PRO A 68 3.32 -8.90 -7.04
N TYR A 69 2.65 -9.34 -5.97
CA TYR A 69 2.73 -8.67 -4.66
C TYR A 69 4.17 -8.53 -4.15
N PRO A 70 5.06 -9.54 -4.27
CA PRO A 70 6.45 -9.39 -3.84
C PRO A 70 7.22 -8.25 -4.52
N ASP A 71 6.74 -7.79 -5.68
CA ASP A 71 7.37 -6.70 -6.42
C ASP A 71 6.83 -5.33 -6.02
N ILE A 72 5.78 -5.23 -5.19
CA ILE A 72 5.16 -3.96 -4.76
C ILE A 72 5.84 -3.47 -3.48
N VAL A 73 6.42 -2.27 -3.53
CA VAL A 73 7.06 -1.62 -2.37
C VAL A 73 6.21 -0.50 -1.77
N ALA A 74 5.39 0.17 -2.57
CA ALA A 74 4.50 1.21 -2.09
C ALA A 74 3.25 1.37 -2.95
N ILE A 75 2.19 1.88 -2.34
CA ILE A 75 0.92 2.19 -3.00
C ILE A 75 0.50 3.60 -2.59
N ALA A 76 0.22 4.46 -3.56
CA ALA A 76 -0.35 5.79 -3.36
C ALA A 76 -1.64 5.94 -4.17
N PHE A 77 -2.60 6.68 -3.62
CA PHE A 77 -3.89 6.92 -4.25
C PHE A 77 -3.82 8.34 -4.82
N THR A 78 -3.78 8.47 -6.15
CA THR A 78 -3.42 9.72 -6.83
C THR A 78 -4.51 10.27 -7.74
N GLY A 79 -5.61 9.54 -7.96
CA GLY A 79 -6.76 10.00 -8.73
C GLY A 79 -7.59 11.09 -8.06
N GLU A 80 -8.34 11.84 -8.88
CA GLU A 80 -9.29 12.86 -8.41
C GLU A 80 -10.44 12.18 -7.64
N ASP A 81 -10.65 12.61 -6.40
CA ASP A 81 -11.49 11.98 -5.38
C ASP A 81 -12.92 11.70 -5.87
N THR A 82 -13.30 10.43 -5.98
CA THR A 82 -14.72 10.04 -6.01
C THR A 82 -14.94 8.74 -5.21
N ALA A 83 -15.45 8.91 -3.99
CA ALA A 83 -16.14 7.95 -3.11
C ALA A 83 -15.37 7.22 -1.99
N SER A 84 -14.08 6.90 -2.10
CA SER A 84 -13.37 6.06 -1.09
C SER A 84 -12.15 6.71 -0.39
N GLY A 85 -11.73 7.93 -0.74
CA GLY A 85 -10.48 8.53 -0.23
C GLY A 85 -10.41 8.65 1.30
N ARG A 86 -11.53 8.93 1.97
CA ARG A 86 -11.60 9.06 3.43
C ARG A 86 -11.34 7.77 4.20
N SER A 87 -11.79 6.62 3.69
CA SER A 87 -11.57 5.34 4.37
C SER A 87 -10.11 4.90 4.28
N TRP A 88 -9.48 5.14 3.13
CA TRP A 88 -8.05 4.93 2.93
C TRP A 88 -7.20 5.81 3.85
N GLU A 89 -7.43 7.11 3.87
CA GLU A 89 -6.65 8.02 4.72
C GLU A 89 -6.77 7.68 6.21
N ALA A 90 -7.97 7.28 6.65
CA ALA A 90 -8.21 6.83 8.01
C ALA A 90 -7.46 5.52 8.31
N TRP A 91 -7.47 4.58 7.37
CA TRP A 91 -6.73 3.32 7.48
C TRP A 91 -5.21 3.54 7.55
N VAL A 92 -4.64 4.35 6.65
CA VAL A 92 -3.20 4.69 6.67
C VAL A 92 -2.83 5.35 8.00
N ARG A 93 -3.63 6.32 8.46
CA ARG A 93 -3.40 7.00 9.75
C ARG A 93 -3.42 6.03 10.93
N LYS A 94 -4.33 5.06 10.91
CA LYS A 94 -4.42 4.00 11.93
C LYS A 94 -3.14 3.16 11.92
N LYS A 95 -2.70 2.67 10.76
CA LYS A 95 -1.49 1.84 10.64
C LYS A 95 -0.22 2.57 11.09
N GLU A 96 -0.06 3.84 10.70
CA GLU A 96 1.07 4.66 11.16
C GLU A 96 1.04 4.89 12.68
N SER A 97 -0.15 5.07 13.27
CA SER A 97 -0.30 5.21 14.72
C SER A 97 0.03 3.93 15.48
N GLU A 98 -0.40 2.77 14.97
CA GLU A 98 -0.06 1.45 15.52
C GLU A 98 1.46 1.22 15.48
N ARG A 99 2.11 1.55 14.37
CA ARG A 99 3.57 1.47 14.22
C ARG A 99 4.31 2.35 15.23
N LYS A 100 3.87 3.59 15.41
CA LYS A 100 4.48 4.52 16.37
C LYS A 100 4.30 4.05 17.82
N ALA A 101 3.15 3.49 18.16
CA ALA A 101 2.89 2.96 19.49
C ALA A 101 3.77 1.74 19.80
N GLU A 102 3.95 0.83 18.85
CA GLU A 102 4.82 -0.34 19.02
C GLU A 102 6.30 0.06 19.15
N ALA A 103 6.77 1.01 18.33
CA ALA A 103 8.12 1.54 18.44
C ALA A 103 8.37 2.18 19.82
N ALA A 104 7.40 2.93 20.35
CA ALA A 104 7.48 3.51 21.69
C ALA A 104 7.52 2.45 22.79
N ARG A 105 6.74 1.36 22.66
CA ARG A 105 6.76 0.23 23.60
C ARG A 105 8.12 -0.45 23.64
N ILE A 106 8.70 -0.77 22.47
CA ILE A 106 10.03 -1.39 22.37
C ILE A 106 11.10 -0.48 22.97
N ALA A 107 11.05 0.83 22.69
CA ALA A 107 12.00 1.79 23.25
C ALA A 107 11.91 1.89 24.78
N GLY A 108 10.69 1.91 25.34
CA GLY A 108 10.47 1.90 26.79
C GLY A 108 10.96 0.60 27.45
N GLU A 109 10.74 -0.55 26.81
CA GLU A 109 11.23 -1.85 27.30
C GLU A 109 12.76 -1.95 27.26
N ALA A 110 13.41 -1.40 26.22
CA ALA A 110 14.86 -1.32 26.14
C ALA A 110 15.44 -0.40 27.23
N GLN A 111 14.82 0.75 27.50
CA GLN A 111 15.23 1.66 28.57
C GLN A 111 15.08 1.02 29.96
N ALA A 112 13.99 0.28 30.21
CA ALA A 112 13.78 -0.42 31.48
C ALA A 112 14.78 -1.57 31.70
N ARG A 113 15.27 -2.21 30.63
CA ARG A 113 16.27 -3.29 30.71
C ARG A 113 17.72 -2.80 30.81
N GLY A 114 18.00 -1.54 30.47
CA GLY A 114 19.33 -0.92 30.57
C GLY A 114 19.60 -0.18 31.90
N HIS A 115 18.62 -0.16 32.80
CA HIS A 115 18.72 0.43 34.14
C HIS A 115 18.72 -0.68 35.21
N LEU A 116 19.77 -1.50 35.24
CA LEU A 116 20.15 -2.35 36.38
C LEU A 116 21.68 -2.51 36.41
#